data_AF-A0A960EEN8-F1
#
_entry.id   AF-A0A960EEN8-F1
#
_cell.length_a   1.000
_cell.length_b   1.000
_cell.length_c   1.000
_cell.angle_alpha   90.00
_cell.angle_beta   90.00
_cell.angle_gamma   90.00
#
_symmetry.space_group_name_H-M   'P 1'
#
loop_
_entity.id
_entity.type
_entity.pdbx_description
1 polymer ?
#
loop_
_entity_poly.entity_id
_entity_poly.type
_entity_poly.pdbx_seq_one_letter_code
_entity_poly.pdbx_strand_id
1 'polypeptide(L)'
;PGDYDRCAVVGGLHICRRCLVLYPVALVAGIAVSIGSWWPSGLDPWVLWLMPLPGVIEFVADNLGLIRYSPRRQVVLSASGAWAAGVGYTRYLDDTTDPLVWTVVLVYGGVCLLAAIAAWRRRAAA
;
A
#
# COMPACT_ATOMS: atom_id res chain seq x y z
N PRO A 1 14.00 -10.23 18.16
CA PRO A 1 13.91 -8.82 18.63
C PRO A 1 13.98 -7.73 17.54
N GLY A 2 14.53 -8.01 16.34
CA GLY A 2 14.70 -6.99 15.28
C GLY A 2 13.51 -6.68 14.35
N ASP A 3 12.37 -7.39 14.48
CA ASP A 3 11.21 -7.13 13.58
C ASP A 3 10.30 -5.99 14.05
N TYR A 4 10.48 -5.48 15.27
CA TYR A 4 9.66 -4.39 15.82
C TYR A 4 10.04 -3.00 15.30
N ASP A 5 11.19 -2.84 14.65
CA ASP A 5 11.62 -1.55 14.07
C ASP A 5 10.65 -1.04 12.98
N ARG A 6 9.90 -1.97 12.38
CA ARG A 6 8.86 -1.71 11.37
C ARG A 6 7.49 -1.37 11.98
N CYS A 7 7.35 -1.51 13.29
CA CYS A 7 6.12 -1.23 14.02
C CYS A 7 6.20 0.15 14.70
N ALA A 8 5.03 0.72 14.98
CA ALA A 8 4.82 1.80 15.93
C ALA A 8 3.98 1.27 17.10
N VAL A 9 4.15 1.83 18.29
CA VAL A 9 3.34 1.46 19.47
C VAL A 9 2.20 2.46 19.61
N VAL A 10 0.96 1.97 19.53
CA VAL A 10 -0.26 2.77 19.70
C VAL A 10 -1.10 2.12 20.78
N GLY A 11 -1.35 2.83 21.89
CA GLY A 11 -2.11 2.27 23.02
C GLY A 11 -1.51 0.98 23.61
N GLY A 12 -0.19 0.81 23.56
CA GLY A 12 0.50 -0.40 24.00
C GLY A 12 0.53 -1.55 22.99
N LEU A 13 -0.08 -1.40 21.81
CA LEU A 13 -0.11 -2.41 20.75
C LEU A 13 0.92 -2.09 19.66
N HIS A 14 1.63 -3.11 19.16
CA HIS A 14 2.52 -2.98 18.01
C HIS A 14 1.73 -3.04 16.71
N ILE A 15 1.71 -1.94 15.97
CA ILE A 15 1.03 -1.82 14.68
C ILE A 15 2.07 -1.55 13.59
N CYS A 16 1.94 -2.22 12.45
CA CYS A 16 2.76 -1.94 11.28
C CYS A 16 2.69 -0.46 10.91
N ARG A 17 3.84 0.22 10.84
CA ARG A 17 3.90 1.66 10.50
C ARG A 17 3.26 1.94 9.14
N ARG A 18 3.37 0.99 8.20
CA ARG A 18 2.73 1.02 6.89
C ARG A 18 1.22 1.11 6.97
N CYS A 19 0.60 0.21 7.75
CA CYS A 19 -0.84 0.15 7.93
C CYS A 19 -1.38 1.37 8.68
N LEU A 20 -0.62 1.83 9.68
CA LEU A 20 -0.96 3.02 10.47
C LEU A 20 -1.05 4.29 9.60
N VAL A 21 -0.26 4.37 8.52
CA VAL A 21 -0.37 5.46 7.54
C VAL A 21 -1.44 5.16 6.51
N LEU A 22 -1.45 3.93 5.98
CA LEU A 22 -2.26 3.58 4.82
C LEU A 22 -3.76 3.69 5.10
N TYR A 23 -4.26 3.10 6.19
CA TYR A 23 -5.70 3.06 6.44
C TYR A 23 -6.31 4.44 6.70
N PRO A 24 -5.76 5.29 7.60
CA PRO A 24 -6.33 6.61 7.84
C PRO A 24 -6.27 7.51 6.60
N VAL A 25 -5.15 7.49 5.87
CA VAL A 25 -4.99 8.32 4.66
C VAL A 25 -5.92 7.85 3.54
N ALA A 26 -6.05 6.53 3.34
CA ALA A 26 -6.97 6.00 2.34
C ALA A 26 -8.44 6.33 2.66
N LEU A 27 -8.83 6.28 3.93
CA LEU A 27 -10.17 6.69 4.37
C LEU A 27 -10.42 8.17 4.07
N VAL A 28 -9.49 9.05 4.47
CA VAL A 28 -9.62 10.50 4.22
C VAL A 28 -9.66 10.80 2.72
N ALA A 29 -8.80 10.15 1.92
CA ALA A 29 -8.80 10.31 0.47
C ALA A 29 -10.11 9.83 -0.15
N GLY A 30 -10.63 8.67 0.25
CA GLY A 30 -11.91 8.15 -0.22
C GLY A 30 -13.06 9.11 0.08
N ILE A 31 -13.15 9.61 1.33
CA ILE A 31 -14.15 10.62 1.71
C ILE A 31 -14.01 11.90 0.87
N ALA A 32 -12.79 12.40 0.69
CA ALA A 32 -12.55 13.62 -0.08
C ALA A 32 -12.98 13.48 -1.54
N VAL A 33 -12.68 12.33 -2.16
CA VAL A 33 -13.06 11.99 -3.54
C VAL A 33 -14.58 11.83 -3.67
N SER A 34 -15.24 11.19 -2.70
CA SER A 34 -16.70 10.96 -2.74
C SER A 34 -17.54 12.22 -2.57
N ILE A 35 -17.06 13.24 -1.84
CA ILE A 35 -17.89 14.40 -1.48
C ILE A 35 -18.02 15.44 -2.61
N GLY A 36 -17.20 15.40 -3.66
CA GLY A 36 -17.19 16.49 -4.62
C GLY A 36 -17.01 16.11 -6.09
N SER A 37 -17.58 16.93 -6.96
CA SER A 37 -17.44 16.88 -8.42
C SER A 37 -16.05 17.30 -8.92
N TRP A 38 -15.10 17.53 -8.02
CA TRP A 38 -13.75 18.01 -8.33
C TRP A 38 -12.82 16.89 -8.79
N TRP A 39 -13.14 15.63 -8.50
CA TRP A 39 -12.31 14.49 -8.88
C TRP A 39 -12.71 13.96 -10.28
N PRO A 40 -11.83 14.07 -11.28
CA PRO A 40 -12.12 13.57 -12.62
C PRO A 40 -11.86 12.06 -12.69
N SER A 41 -12.90 11.26 -12.89
CA SER A 41 -12.81 9.79 -12.97
C SER A 41 -11.88 9.26 -14.06
N GLY A 42 -11.52 10.09 -15.05
CA GLY A 42 -10.51 9.76 -16.06
C GLY A 42 -9.09 9.60 -15.50
N LEU A 43 -8.82 10.11 -14.30
CA LEU A 43 -7.51 9.94 -13.62
C LEU A 43 -7.41 8.63 -12.86
N ASP A 44 -8.52 7.93 -12.60
CA ASP A 44 -8.53 6.73 -11.75
C ASP A 44 -7.54 5.65 -12.21
N PRO A 45 -7.42 5.30 -13.51
CA PRO A 45 -6.45 4.31 -13.94
C PRO A 45 -5.02 4.73 -13.63
N TRP A 46 -4.68 5.99 -13.85
CA TRP A 46 -3.35 6.52 -13.60
C TRP A 46 -3.01 6.55 -12.12
N VAL A 47 -3.96 6.98 -11.29
CA VAL A 47 -3.76 7.06 -9.84
C VAL A 47 -3.61 5.67 -9.24
N LEU A 48 -4.50 4.73 -9.61
CA LEU A 48 -4.49 3.35 -9.11
C LEU A 48 -3.23 2.59 -9.52
N TRP A 49 -2.71 2.82 -10.73
CA TRP A 49 -1.47 2.17 -11.16
C TRP A 49 -0.22 2.88 -10.63
N LEU A 50 -0.09 4.20 -10.78
CA LEU A 50 1.18 4.88 -10.55
C LEU A 50 1.45 5.17 -9.07
N MET A 51 0.44 5.52 -8.27
CA MET A 51 0.71 5.94 -6.89
C MET A 51 1.15 4.81 -5.94
N PRO A 52 0.65 3.56 -6.08
CA PRO A 52 1.17 2.44 -5.29
C PRO A 52 2.54 1.94 -5.75
N LEU A 53 2.90 2.16 -7.02
CA LEU A 53 4.09 1.57 -7.64
C LEU A 53 5.38 1.84 -6.86
N PRO A 54 5.70 3.08 -6.42
CA PRO A 54 6.89 3.34 -5.60
C PRO A 54 6.89 2.56 -4.28
N GLY A 55 5.73 2.42 -3.64
CA GLY A 55 5.59 1.62 -2.43
C GLY A 55 5.80 0.12 -2.68
N VAL A 56 5.31 -0.41 -3.80
CA VAL A 56 5.53 -1.81 -4.18
C VAL A 56 7.02 -2.05 -4.44
N ILE A 57 7.68 -1.18 -5.21
CA ILE A 57 9.12 -1.27 -5.47
C ILE A 57 9.92 -1.26 -4.17
N GLU A 58 9.62 -0.33 -3.25
CA GLU A 58 10.27 -0.28 -1.94
C GLU A 58 10.04 -1.58 -1.15
N PHE A 59 8.81 -2.09 -1.11
CA PHE A 59 8.48 -3.29 -0.37
C PHE A 59 9.24 -4.51 -0.87
N VAL A 60 9.29 -4.68 -2.19
CA VAL A 60 10.03 -5.78 -2.82
C VAL A 60 11.52 -5.62 -2.52
N ALA A 61 12.08 -4.43 -2.71
CA ALA A 61 13.50 -4.18 -2.46
C ALA A 61 13.89 -4.42 -0.98
N ASP A 62 13.06 -3.98 -0.03
CA ASP A 62 13.28 -4.19 1.41
C ASP A 62 13.19 -5.69 1.78
N ASN A 63 12.19 -6.41 1.28
CA ASN A 63 12.04 -7.85 1.55
C ASN A 63 13.19 -8.68 0.98
N LEU A 64 13.69 -8.31 -0.21
CA LEU A 64 14.82 -8.99 -0.84
C LEU A 64 16.17 -8.58 -0.26
N GLY A 65 16.21 -7.64 0.69
CA GLY A 65 17.43 -7.15 1.33
C GLY A 65 18.29 -6.23 0.46
N LEU A 66 17.72 -5.66 -0.61
CA LEU A 66 18.42 -4.79 -1.56
C LEU A 66 18.60 -3.36 -1.05
N ILE A 67 17.74 -2.93 -0.12
CA ILE A 67 17.79 -1.61 0.50
C ILE A 67 17.72 -1.73 2.02
N ARG A 68 18.26 -0.74 2.73
CA ARG A 68 18.12 -0.63 4.18
C ARG A 68 16.78 0.00 4.53
N TYR A 69 16.13 -0.52 5.58
CA TYR A 69 14.90 0.04 6.11
C TYR A 69 15.06 1.53 6.47
N SER A 70 14.04 2.33 6.13
CA SER A 70 13.95 3.74 6.51
C SER A 70 12.50 4.10 6.83
N PRO A 71 12.18 4.50 8.07
CA PRO A 71 10.81 4.77 8.48
C PRO A 71 10.19 5.97 7.74
N ARG A 72 10.99 7.00 7.42
CA ARG A 72 10.49 8.18 6.70
C ARG A 72 10.08 7.83 5.27
N ARG A 73 10.91 7.05 4.59
CA ARG A 73 10.63 6.60 3.21
C ARG A 73 9.38 5.72 3.19
N GLN A 74 9.28 4.78 4.13
CA GLN A 74 8.11 3.91 4.25
C GLN A 74 6.82 4.73 4.44
N VAL A 75 6.82 5.75 5.31
CA VAL A 75 5.65 6.61 5.52
C VAL A 75 5.24 7.33 4.24
N VAL A 76 6.19 7.98 3.55
CA VAL A 76 5.91 8.76 2.33
C VAL A 76 5.35 7.87 1.22
N LEU A 77 5.97 6.72 0.96
CA LEU A 77 5.53 5.81 -0.11
C LEU A 77 4.25 5.06 0.25
N SER A 78 3.95 4.91 1.54
CA SER A 78 2.66 4.34 1.98
C SER A 78 1.55 5.36 1.85
N ALA A 79 1.81 6.64 2.14
CA ALA A 79 0.85 7.71 1.95
C ALA A 79 0.47 7.89 0.46
N SER A 80 1.43 7.73 -0.46
CA SER A 80 1.13 7.75 -1.90
C SER A 80 0.20 6.61 -2.30
N GLY A 81 0.53 5.37 -1.89
CA GLY A 81 -0.32 4.21 -2.14
C GLY A 81 -1.69 4.30 -1.45
N ALA A 82 -1.78 4.97 -0.30
CA ALA A 82 -3.01 5.19 0.43
C ALA A 82 -4.00 6.06 -0.35
N TRP A 83 -3.53 7.09 -1.06
CA TRP A 83 -4.40 7.90 -1.91
C TRP A 83 -5.08 7.06 -2.99
N ALA A 84 -4.31 6.22 -3.67
CA ALA A 84 -4.84 5.26 -4.64
C ALA A 84 -5.80 4.25 -3.99
N ALA A 85 -5.50 3.76 -2.79
CA ALA A 85 -6.42 2.89 -2.07
C ALA A 85 -7.76 3.58 -1.77
N GLY A 86 -7.75 4.86 -1.41
CA GLY A 86 -8.96 5.66 -1.22
C GLY A 86 -9.82 5.75 -2.48
N VAL A 87 -9.22 6.08 -3.63
CA VAL A 87 -9.89 6.07 -4.94
C VAL A 87 -10.39 4.67 -5.30
N GLY A 88 -9.62 3.63 -4.97
CA GLY A 88 -10.03 2.25 -5.18
C GLY A 88 -11.25 1.86 -4.34
N TYR A 89 -11.34 2.34 -3.10
CA TYR A 89 -12.49 2.10 -2.23
C TYR A 89 -13.76 2.75 -2.77
N THR A 90 -13.69 3.98 -3.29
CA THR A 90 -14.87 4.64 -3.85
C THR A 90 -15.38 3.87 -5.07
N ARG A 91 -14.47 3.48 -5.98
CA ARG A 91 -14.84 2.66 -7.15
C ARG A 91 -15.38 1.29 -6.77
N TYR A 92 -14.80 0.64 -5.76
CA TYR A 92 -15.28 -0.65 -5.26
C TYR A 92 -16.67 -0.55 -4.63
N LEU A 93 -16.97 0.55 -3.94
CA LEU A 93 -18.30 0.80 -3.37
C LEU A 93 -19.35 1.05 -4.47
N ASP A 94 -18.95 1.64 -5.59
CA ASP A 94 -19.82 1.84 -6.75
C ASP A 94 -20.03 0.54 -7.55
N ASP A 95 -18.94 -0.20 -7.82
CA ASP A 95 -18.95 -1.51 -8.47
C ASP A 95 -17.95 -2.45 -7.79
N THR A 96 -18.49 -3.38 -6.98
CA THR A 96 -17.68 -4.38 -6.27
C THR A 96 -16.91 -5.33 -7.20
N THR A 97 -17.29 -5.41 -8.47
CA THR A 97 -16.63 -6.21 -9.50
C THR A 97 -15.73 -5.40 -10.43
N ASP A 98 -15.44 -4.14 -10.09
CA ASP A 98 -14.64 -3.24 -10.92
C ASP A 98 -13.32 -3.91 -11.34
N PRO A 99 -13.12 -4.18 -12.64
CA PRO A 99 -11.98 -4.94 -13.13
C PRO A 99 -10.67 -4.16 -12.97
N LEU A 100 -10.69 -2.82 -12.98
CA LEU A 100 -9.50 -2.00 -12.77
C LEU A 100 -8.99 -2.15 -11.34
N VAL A 101 -9.89 -2.05 -10.35
CA VAL A 101 -9.55 -2.22 -8.92
C VAL A 101 -8.97 -3.60 -8.69
N TRP A 102 -9.67 -4.65 -9.13
CA TRP A 102 -9.22 -6.02 -8.92
C TRP A 102 -7.94 -6.36 -9.68
N THR A 103 -7.74 -5.84 -10.89
CA THR A 103 -6.48 -6.06 -11.63
C THR A 103 -5.29 -5.46 -10.89
N VAL A 104 -5.42 -4.23 -10.40
CA VAL A 104 -4.35 -3.57 -9.64
C VAL A 104 -4.04 -4.32 -8.35
N VAL A 105 -5.08 -4.74 -7.61
CA VAL A 105 -4.95 -5.53 -6.38
C VAL A 105 -4.26 -6.86 -6.65
N LEU A 106 -4.67 -7.59 -7.69
CA LEU A 106 -4.09 -8.88 -8.04
C LEU A 106 -2.62 -8.74 -8.48
N VAL A 107 -2.30 -7.75 -9.31
CA VAL A 107 -0.94 -7.54 -9.80
C VAL A 107 -0.01 -7.12 -8.66
N TYR A 108 -0.34 -6.06 -7.92
CA TYR A 108 0.53 -5.58 -6.85
C TYR A 108 0.53 -6.47 -5.61
N GLY A 109 -0.62 -7.02 -5.25
CA GLY A 109 -0.74 -8.02 -4.19
C GLY A 109 0.07 -9.27 -4.51
N GLY A 110 -0.05 -9.78 -5.75
CA GLY A 110 0.73 -10.92 -6.24
C GLY A 110 2.23 -10.67 -6.20
N VAL A 111 2.69 -9.53 -6.72
CA VAL A 111 4.13 -9.15 -6.68
C VAL A 111 4.65 -9.08 -5.25
N CYS A 112 3.91 -8.43 -4.34
CA CYS A 112 4.32 -8.32 -2.94
C CYS A 112 4.34 -9.69 -2.24
N LEU A 113 3.33 -10.53 -2.50
CA LEU A 113 3.26 -11.88 -1.95
C LEU A 113 4.43 -12.74 -2.43
N LEU A 114 4.74 -12.72 -3.72
CA LEU A 114 5.87 -13.45 -4.29
C LEU A 114 7.20 -12.99 -3.69
N ALA A 115 7.40 -11.68 -3.51
CA ALA A 115 8.59 -11.15 -2.87
C ALA A 115 8.71 -11.58 -1.40
N ALA A 116 7.61 -11.56 -0.65
CA ALA A 116 7.57 -12.02 0.74
C ALA A 116 7.88 -13.52 0.85
N ILE A 117 7.29 -14.36 -0.02
CA ILE A 117 7.57 -15.80 -0.08
C ILE A 117 9.04 -16.05 -0.43
N ALA A 118 9.58 -15.34 -1.42
CA ALA A 118 10.99 -15.48 -1.81
C ALA A 118 11.93 -15.09 -0.65
N ALA A 119 11.64 -14.00 0.05
CA ALA A 119 12.41 -13.57 1.22
C ALA A 119 12.34 -14.60 2.36
N TRP A 120 11.15 -15.13 2.64
CA TRP A 120 10.96 -16.17 3.65
C TRP A 120 11.76 -17.43 3.33
N ARG A 121 11.70 -17.91 2.08
CA ARG A 121 12.48 -19.08 1.62
C ARG A 121 13.99 -18.88 1.77
N ARG A 122 14.51 -17.69 1.44
CA ARG A 122 15.94 -17.38 1.61
C ARG A 122 16.37 -17.43 3.07
N ARG A 123 15.54 -16.92 3.99
CA ARG A 123 15.83 -16.96 5.43
C ARG A 123 15.74 -18.37 6.02
N ALA A 124 14.85 -19.20 5.50
CA ALA A 124 14.71 -20.60 5.94
C ALA A 124 15.87 -21.50 5.46
N ALA A 125 16.56 -21.10 4.38
CA ALA A 125 17.69 -21.83 3.82
C ALA A 125 19.06 -21.37 4.35
N ALA A 126 19.09 -20.28 5.15
CA ALA A 126 20.29 -19.72 5.77
C ALA A 126 20.38 -20.14 7.24
#